data_AF-Q6BZ43-F1
#
_entry.id   AF-Q6BZ43-F1
#
_cell.length_a   1.000
_cell.length_b   1.000
_cell.length_c   1.000
_cell.angle_alpha   90.00
_cell.angle_beta   90.00
_cell.angle_gamma   90.00
#
_symmetry.space_group_name_H-M   'P 1'
#
loop_
_entity.id
_entity.type
_entity.pdbx_description
1 polymer ?
#
loop_
_entity_poly.entity_id
_entity_poly.type
_entity_poly.pdbx_seq_one_letter_code
_entity_poly.pdbx_strand_id
1 'polypeptide(L)'
;MSKLRNLNRQFISNLKTHETVTNAKRNLILSILKSTTTKREARNYLNKYQNQFDFSDITFNNGVPSNSLEKRDSQRELFINRFLNKQNPFTNIYDDETKLQKIPLRLALFKIKFQSISLENWKGMAETFKRLIHLGISPIIMLDYDHLPANTFRNNELYMLNQTNKIMNILGKPTEENDLKTIIMRSLFTKKTINDKDLAIDNLESVLIPLYQGVIPIIQPIVYNASTCMQEFIDSNDLLFSLCSSLLTTKNVLSIEKVVMIDPIGGIPSIERNQTSHVFINLSQEYSDIVSELYIGFIKPEYRIFHMNNLKAMNKTLTLVSDKTGNDETTGIITTPDIMSVNNDQLNPIIYNVLTDRSIISSSLPTSHNRTPELSTSILKKGVDVNILDALNYPKAFTLNNLVQDGSVNKSKLVDLIDDSFGKKLDTEKYFDRINDSLATVVIVGDYDGAAIITWETCSKTNEKIAYLDKFAIASVNQGLPGLADIIFKIILQSHPNELIWRSRKNNPVNKWYFERCCGTLSNPGSQWKIFYTGDIFNKKIDKLKKQGIPGGVNIHGKMHQYSDITENIPPSFL
;
A
#
# COMPACT_ATOMS: atom_id res chain seq x y z
N MET A 1 36.95 2.78 -46.11
CA MET A 1 37.00 1.85 -44.95
C MET A 1 36.58 2.45 -43.61
N SER A 2 36.86 3.72 -43.27
CA SER A 2 36.45 4.31 -41.96
C SER A 2 34.93 4.49 -41.81
N LYS A 3 34.20 4.86 -42.89
CA LYS A 3 32.72 4.94 -42.88
C LYS A 3 32.06 3.59 -42.57
N LEU A 4 32.59 2.48 -43.12
CA LEU A 4 32.08 1.13 -42.85
C LEU A 4 32.34 0.68 -41.41
N ARG A 5 33.50 1.05 -40.84
CA ARG A 5 33.80 0.78 -39.42
C ARG A 5 32.89 1.56 -38.47
N ASN A 6 32.57 2.82 -38.79
CA ASN A 6 31.63 3.62 -38.00
C ASN A 6 30.20 3.09 -38.10
N LEU A 7 29.75 2.70 -39.30
CA LEU A 7 28.46 2.03 -39.50
C LEU A 7 28.38 0.71 -38.75
N ASN A 8 29.41 -0.15 -38.82
CA ASN A 8 29.43 -1.40 -38.03
C ASN A 8 29.46 -1.14 -36.52
N ARG A 9 30.19 -0.13 -36.03
CA ARG A 9 30.16 0.24 -34.61
C ARG A 9 28.78 0.75 -34.19
N GLN A 10 28.14 1.61 -34.99
CA GLN A 10 26.78 2.07 -34.75
C GLN A 10 25.78 0.92 -34.79
N PHE A 11 25.92 -0.02 -35.73
CA PHE A 11 25.04 -1.18 -35.84
C PHE A 11 25.20 -2.13 -34.65
N ILE A 12 26.44 -2.40 -34.21
CA ILE A 12 26.70 -3.20 -33.00
C ILE A 12 26.18 -2.49 -31.75
N SER A 13 26.33 -1.16 -31.66
CA SER A 13 25.77 -0.36 -30.56
C SER A 13 24.25 -0.42 -30.55
N ASN A 14 23.62 -0.30 -31.72
CA ASN A 14 22.17 -0.39 -31.88
C ASN A 14 21.66 -1.81 -31.56
N LEU A 15 22.37 -2.86 -31.96
CA LEU A 15 22.01 -4.24 -31.59
C LEU A 15 22.12 -4.46 -30.08
N LYS A 16 23.22 -4.02 -29.45
CA LYS A 16 23.39 -4.13 -28.00
C LYS A 16 22.32 -3.35 -27.24
N THR A 17 22.01 -2.13 -27.67
CA THR A 17 20.93 -1.33 -27.06
C THR A 17 19.56 -1.96 -27.28
N HIS A 18 19.30 -2.53 -28.46
CA HIS A 18 18.05 -3.23 -28.71
C HIS A 18 17.90 -4.48 -27.84
N GLU A 19 18.99 -5.23 -27.65
CA GLU A 19 19.04 -6.42 -26.78
C GLU A 19 18.90 -6.06 -25.30
N THR A 20 19.54 -4.97 -24.84
CA THR A 20 19.37 -4.50 -23.45
C THR A 20 17.94 -4.04 -23.20
N VAL A 21 17.31 -3.35 -24.16
CA VAL A 21 15.92 -2.90 -24.07
C VAL A 21 14.95 -4.10 -24.06
N THR A 22 15.10 -5.10 -24.94
CA THR A 22 14.24 -6.29 -24.90
C THR A 22 14.46 -7.11 -23.63
N ASN A 23 15.70 -7.26 -23.15
CA ASN A 23 15.98 -7.94 -21.89
C ASN A 23 15.39 -7.19 -20.70
N ALA A 24 15.46 -5.86 -20.67
CA ALA A 24 14.83 -5.05 -19.64
C ALA A 24 13.30 -5.21 -19.63
N LYS A 25 12.65 -5.17 -20.80
CA LYS A 25 11.20 -5.41 -20.93
C LYS A 25 10.81 -6.83 -20.49
N ARG A 26 11.61 -7.85 -20.84
CA ARG A 26 11.38 -9.23 -20.40
C ARG A 26 11.51 -9.37 -18.89
N ASN A 27 12.55 -8.77 -18.29
CA ASN A 27 12.77 -8.79 -16.86
C ASN A 27 11.65 -8.07 -16.11
N LEU A 28 11.12 -6.98 -16.66
CA LEU A 28 9.94 -6.28 -16.13
C LEU A 28 8.73 -7.22 -16.07
N ILE A 29 8.39 -7.88 -17.19
CA ILE A 29 7.26 -8.82 -17.23
C ILE A 29 7.48 -9.97 -16.23
N LEU A 30 8.69 -10.51 -16.16
CA LEU A 30 9.02 -11.56 -15.20
C LEU A 30 8.91 -11.08 -13.74
N SER A 31 9.31 -9.85 -13.45
CA SER A 31 9.17 -9.23 -12.13
C SER A 31 7.70 -9.09 -11.73
N ILE A 32 6.85 -8.60 -12.65
CA ILE A 32 5.40 -8.50 -12.46
C ILE A 32 4.82 -9.89 -12.18
N LEU A 33 5.12 -10.87 -13.02
CA LEU A 33 4.58 -12.23 -12.87
C LEU A 33 5.07 -12.94 -11.60
N LYS A 34 6.30 -12.70 -11.15
CA LYS A 34 6.86 -13.30 -9.93
C LYS A 34 6.32 -12.66 -8.66
N SER A 35 6.05 -11.36 -8.67
CA SER A 35 5.59 -10.62 -7.49
C SER A 35 4.09 -10.77 -7.25
N THR A 36 3.29 -10.84 -8.31
CA THR A 36 1.83 -10.99 -8.18
C THR A 36 1.45 -12.41 -7.77
N THR A 37 0.47 -12.54 -6.87
CA THR A 37 0.04 -13.85 -6.35
C THR A 37 -0.89 -14.57 -7.33
N THR A 38 -1.66 -13.80 -8.10
CA THR A 38 -2.64 -14.34 -9.06
C THR A 38 -2.42 -13.79 -10.46
N LYS A 39 -2.78 -14.58 -11.48
CA LYS A 39 -2.79 -14.12 -12.88
C LYS A 39 -3.74 -12.93 -13.09
N ARG A 40 -4.78 -12.79 -12.26
CA ARG A 40 -5.72 -11.67 -12.30
C ARG A 40 -5.02 -10.37 -11.89
N GLU A 41 -4.22 -10.38 -10.82
CA GLU A 41 -3.44 -9.22 -10.38
C GLU A 41 -2.43 -8.76 -11.44
N ALA A 42 -1.65 -9.69 -12.01
CA ALA A 42 -0.70 -9.35 -13.08
C ALA A 42 -1.39 -8.71 -14.29
N ARG A 43 -2.53 -9.26 -14.72
CA ARG A 43 -3.32 -8.70 -15.81
C ARG A 43 -3.88 -7.33 -15.46
N ASN A 44 -4.39 -7.14 -14.25
CA ASN A 44 -4.89 -5.85 -13.81
C ASN A 44 -3.79 -4.78 -13.83
N TYR A 45 -2.59 -5.11 -13.33
CA TYR A 45 -1.45 -4.20 -13.37
C TYR A 45 -1.04 -3.86 -14.80
N LEU A 46 -0.86 -4.88 -15.65
CA LEU A 46 -0.46 -4.69 -17.04
C LEU A 46 -1.50 -3.89 -17.83
N ASN A 47 -2.79 -4.13 -17.59
CA ASN A 47 -3.87 -3.38 -18.24
C ASN A 47 -3.94 -1.93 -17.73
N LYS A 48 -3.82 -1.71 -16.42
CA LYS A 48 -3.85 -0.36 -15.81
C LYS A 48 -2.70 0.51 -16.35
N TYR A 49 -1.55 -0.09 -16.63
CA TYR A 49 -0.33 0.62 -17.03
C TYR A 49 0.15 0.30 -18.44
N GLN A 50 -0.71 -0.24 -19.31
CA GLN A 50 -0.33 -0.65 -20.67
C GLN A 50 0.32 0.49 -21.45
N ASN A 51 -0.25 1.70 -21.35
CA ASN A 51 0.24 2.88 -22.08
C ASN A 51 1.58 3.42 -21.54
N GLN A 52 2.06 2.89 -20.40
CA GLN A 52 3.34 3.24 -19.80
C GLN A 52 4.49 2.36 -20.27
N PHE A 53 4.17 1.19 -20.84
CA PHE A 53 5.16 0.21 -21.29
C PHE A 53 5.04 0.02 -22.80
N ASP A 54 6.11 0.32 -23.53
CA ASP A 54 6.12 0.05 -24.95
C ASP A 54 6.43 -1.42 -25.22
N PHE A 55 5.41 -2.24 -25.48
CA PHE A 55 5.59 -3.65 -25.84
C PHE A 55 5.64 -3.89 -27.36
N SER A 56 5.61 -2.84 -28.21
CA SER A 56 5.52 -3.03 -29.67
C SER A 56 6.67 -3.86 -30.26
N ASP A 57 7.85 -3.82 -29.62
CA ASP A 57 9.03 -4.56 -30.10
C ASP A 57 8.99 -6.07 -29.79
N ILE A 58 8.06 -6.53 -28.94
CA ILE A 58 7.95 -7.95 -28.55
C ILE A 58 7.02 -8.71 -29.52
N THR A 59 6.08 -8.00 -30.15
CA THR A 59 5.17 -8.57 -31.15
C THR A 59 5.75 -8.38 -32.54
N PHE A 60 6.18 -9.47 -33.18
CA PHE A 60 6.66 -9.46 -34.57
C PHE A 60 5.59 -9.08 -35.63
N ASN A 61 4.34 -8.85 -35.22
CA ASN A 61 3.25 -8.50 -36.13
C ASN A 61 2.67 -7.12 -35.83
N ASN A 62 2.59 -6.33 -36.90
CA ASN A 62 2.01 -5.00 -37.08
C ASN A 62 2.91 -3.83 -36.66
N GLY A 63 3.51 -3.22 -37.69
CA GLY A 63 4.12 -1.89 -37.63
C GLY A 63 3.09 -0.82 -37.36
N VAL A 64 2.75 -0.63 -36.09
CA VAL A 64 2.17 0.63 -35.61
C VAL A 64 3.27 1.68 -35.73
N PRO A 65 3.02 2.86 -36.34
CA PRO A 65 4.03 3.89 -36.49
C PRO A 65 4.60 4.24 -35.12
N SER A 66 5.93 4.37 -35.01
CA SER A 66 6.64 4.72 -33.77
C SER A 66 6.16 6.04 -33.11
N ASN A 67 5.34 6.82 -33.82
CA ASN A 67 4.93 8.17 -33.45
C ASN A 67 3.51 8.28 -32.86
N SER A 68 2.83 7.18 -32.53
CA SER A 68 1.53 7.27 -31.87
C SER A 68 1.65 8.03 -30.54
N LEU A 69 0.93 9.15 -30.39
CA LEU A 69 0.87 9.95 -29.15
C LEU A 69 0.15 9.22 -28.00
N GLU A 70 -0.27 7.98 -28.22
CA GLU A 70 -0.77 7.04 -27.20
C GLU A 70 0.35 6.47 -26.31
N LYS A 71 1.63 6.65 -26.68
CA LYS A 71 2.77 6.15 -25.92
C LYS A 71 3.30 7.20 -24.94
N ARG A 72 3.71 6.75 -23.74
CA ARG A 72 4.30 7.60 -22.71
C ARG A 72 5.45 8.44 -23.25
N ASP A 73 6.46 7.80 -23.85
CA ASP A 73 7.69 8.49 -24.25
C ASP A 73 7.43 9.56 -25.32
N SER A 74 6.51 9.31 -26.26
CA SER A 74 6.03 10.30 -27.23
C SER A 74 5.33 11.50 -26.57
N GLN A 75 4.47 11.25 -25.57
CA GLN A 75 3.85 12.35 -24.81
C GLN A 75 4.88 13.15 -23.99
N ARG A 76 5.89 12.48 -23.43
CA ARG A 76 6.99 13.15 -22.68
C ARG A 76 7.78 14.07 -23.60
N GLU A 77 8.13 13.61 -24.80
CA GLU A 77 8.86 14.40 -25.78
C GLU A 77 8.02 15.61 -26.26
N LEU A 78 6.74 15.39 -26.56
CA LEU A 78 5.80 16.47 -26.91
C LEU A 78 5.75 17.54 -25.79
N PHE A 79 5.65 17.09 -24.54
CA PHE A 79 5.60 17.98 -23.38
C PHE A 79 6.86 18.84 -23.26
N ILE A 80 8.04 18.21 -23.39
CA ILE A 80 9.33 18.90 -23.35
C ILE A 80 9.43 19.91 -24.50
N ASN A 81 9.05 19.50 -25.72
CA ASN A 81 9.10 20.38 -26.89
C ASN A 81 8.16 21.58 -26.77
N ARG A 82 6.94 21.40 -26.24
CA ARG A 82 6.03 22.52 -25.95
C ARG A 82 6.64 23.50 -24.95
N PHE A 83 7.23 22.98 -23.88
CA PHE A 83 7.89 23.81 -22.88
C PHE A 83 9.08 24.60 -23.46
N LEU A 84 9.95 23.92 -24.23
CA LEU A 84 11.08 24.57 -24.91
C LEU A 84 10.61 25.67 -25.88
N ASN A 85 9.46 25.48 -26.51
CA ASN A 85 8.82 26.46 -27.39
C ASN A 85 8.00 27.52 -26.66
N LYS A 86 8.10 27.63 -25.33
CA LYS A 86 7.32 28.57 -24.49
C LYS A 86 5.80 28.44 -24.66
N GLN A 87 5.33 27.26 -25.06
CA GLN A 87 3.91 26.93 -25.09
C GLN A 87 3.51 26.31 -23.76
N ASN A 88 2.23 26.41 -23.39
CA ASN A 88 1.73 25.71 -22.20
C ASN A 88 1.82 24.20 -22.45
N PRO A 89 2.70 23.47 -21.74
CA PRO A 89 2.98 22.09 -22.08
C PRO A 89 1.81 21.17 -21.69
N PHE A 90 0.95 21.63 -20.77
CA PHE A 90 -0.24 20.91 -20.30
C PHE A 90 -1.48 21.11 -21.17
N THR A 91 -1.38 21.68 -22.37
CA THR A 91 -2.52 21.70 -23.30
C THR A 91 -2.98 20.30 -23.68
N ASN A 92 -4.25 20.16 -24.09
CA ASN A 92 -4.79 18.89 -24.55
C ASN A 92 -3.96 18.34 -25.73
N ILE A 93 -3.93 17.01 -25.84
CA ILE A 93 -3.26 16.29 -26.91
C ILE A 93 -4.36 15.77 -27.83
N TYR A 94 -4.16 15.93 -29.13
CA TYR A 94 -5.09 15.46 -30.16
C TYR A 94 -4.32 14.61 -31.17
N ASP A 95 -4.98 13.57 -31.67
CA ASP A 95 -4.53 12.77 -32.81
C ASP A 95 -5.70 12.69 -33.79
N ASP A 96 -5.51 13.23 -35.00
CA ASP A 96 -6.54 13.39 -36.04
C ASP A 96 -7.93 13.78 -35.48
N GLU A 97 -7.98 14.91 -34.77
CA GLU A 97 -9.17 15.51 -34.12
C GLU A 97 -9.72 14.77 -32.89
N THR A 98 -9.24 13.57 -32.57
CA THR A 98 -9.62 12.85 -31.35
C THR A 98 -8.80 13.33 -30.16
N LYS A 99 -9.46 13.69 -29.06
CA LYS A 99 -8.77 14.11 -27.83
C LYS A 99 -8.17 12.89 -27.14
N LEU A 100 -6.85 12.80 -27.12
CA LEU A 100 -6.13 11.72 -26.44
C LEU A 100 -6.13 11.91 -24.92
N GLN A 101 -6.16 10.79 -24.21
CA GLN A 101 -6.01 10.76 -22.76
C GLN A 101 -4.54 11.02 -22.41
N LYS A 102 -4.28 11.98 -21.53
CA LYS A 102 -2.93 12.25 -21.04
C LYS A 102 -2.48 11.11 -20.13
N ILE A 103 -1.26 10.64 -20.33
CA ILE A 103 -0.65 9.65 -19.45
C ILE A 103 -0.07 10.39 -18.25
N PRO A 104 -0.62 10.18 -17.03
CA PRO A 104 -0.14 10.90 -15.88
C PRO A 104 1.27 10.46 -15.51
N LEU A 105 2.08 11.42 -15.06
CA LEU A 105 3.38 11.16 -14.48
C LEU A 105 3.19 10.55 -13.09
N ARG A 106 3.56 9.27 -12.95
CA ARG A 106 3.49 8.54 -11.68
C ARG A 106 4.68 8.90 -10.80
N LEU A 107 4.41 9.49 -9.65
CA LEU A 107 5.43 9.99 -8.73
C LEU A 107 5.55 9.09 -7.51
N ALA A 108 6.79 8.91 -7.06
CA ALA A 108 7.09 8.38 -5.74
C ALA A 108 7.98 9.36 -4.99
N LEU A 109 7.52 9.83 -3.83
CA LEU A 109 8.25 10.80 -3.00
C LEU A 109 9.06 10.04 -1.96
N PHE A 110 10.36 10.31 -1.87
CA PHE A 110 11.26 9.66 -0.93
C PHE A 110 11.81 10.69 0.04
N LYS A 111 11.46 10.57 1.33
CA LYS A 111 12.13 11.27 2.42
C LYS A 111 13.21 10.35 2.99
N ILE A 112 14.48 10.75 2.89
CA ILE A 112 15.61 9.91 3.31
C ILE A 112 16.39 10.59 4.43
N LYS A 113 16.48 9.94 5.58
CA LYS A 113 17.31 10.38 6.71
C LYS A 113 18.74 9.92 6.50
N PHE A 114 19.63 10.86 6.16
CA PHE A 114 20.94 10.50 5.60
C PHE A 114 21.99 10.06 6.64
N GLN A 115 21.75 10.31 7.93
CA GLN A 115 22.78 10.31 8.98
C GLN A 115 23.51 8.97 9.18
N SER A 116 22.90 7.85 8.81
CA SER A 116 23.41 6.50 9.12
C SER A 116 23.36 5.53 7.95
N ILE A 117 23.40 6.01 6.70
CA ILE A 117 23.32 5.13 5.52
C ILE A 117 24.72 4.76 5.03
N SER A 118 25.01 3.45 4.99
CA SER A 118 26.27 2.91 4.46
C SER A 118 26.38 3.07 2.94
N LEU A 119 27.60 3.00 2.41
CA LEU A 119 27.84 3.04 0.96
C LEU A 119 27.16 1.86 0.22
N GLU A 120 27.15 0.69 0.84
CA GLU A 120 26.51 -0.51 0.28
C GLU A 120 24.99 -0.33 0.16
N ASN A 121 24.36 0.24 1.18
CA ASN A 121 22.93 0.56 1.14
C ASN A 121 22.61 1.58 0.06
N TRP A 122 23.42 2.62 -0.12
CA TRP A 122 23.23 3.56 -1.22
C TRP A 122 23.30 2.90 -2.60
N LYS A 123 24.19 1.93 -2.80
CA LYS A 123 24.26 1.17 -4.06
C LYS A 123 23.00 0.32 -4.29
N GLY A 124 22.49 -0.35 -3.26
CA GLY A 124 21.23 -1.12 -3.38
C GLY A 124 20.00 -0.20 -3.56
N MET A 125 20.00 0.97 -2.92
CA MET A 125 18.97 2.00 -3.14
C MET A 125 19.02 2.53 -4.58
N ALA A 126 20.21 2.75 -5.15
CA ALA A 126 20.37 3.14 -6.55
C ALA A 126 19.75 2.11 -7.49
N GLU A 127 20.00 0.82 -7.25
CA GLU A 127 19.38 -0.26 -8.03
C GLU A 127 17.85 -0.26 -7.90
N THR A 128 17.33 -0.01 -6.70
CA THR A 128 15.88 0.14 -6.47
C THR A 128 15.29 1.33 -7.24
N PHE A 129 15.97 2.47 -7.28
CA PHE A 129 15.54 3.62 -8.08
C PHE A 129 15.56 3.31 -9.59
N LYS A 130 16.60 2.60 -10.08
CA LYS A 130 16.65 2.13 -11.48
C LYS A 130 15.45 1.26 -11.82
N ARG A 131 15.06 0.35 -10.91
CA ARG A 131 13.88 -0.52 -11.06
C ARG A 131 12.57 0.27 -11.05
N LEU A 132 12.42 1.26 -10.17
CA LEU A 132 11.24 2.13 -10.15
C LEU A 132 11.04 2.88 -11.45
N ILE A 133 12.12 3.43 -12.02
CA ILE A 133 12.07 4.12 -13.32
C ILE A 133 11.66 3.14 -14.44
N HIS A 134 12.19 1.92 -14.43
CA HIS A 134 11.77 0.87 -15.36
C HIS A 134 10.30 0.49 -15.21
N LEU A 135 9.76 0.55 -13.99
CA LEU A 135 8.33 0.34 -13.69
C LEU A 135 7.44 1.54 -14.04
N GLY A 136 8.03 2.61 -14.59
CA GLY A 136 7.32 3.83 -15.00
C GLY A 136 7.05 4.82 -13.87
N ILE A 137 7.65 4.60 -12.70
CA ILE A 137 7.56 5.51 -11.56
C ILE A 137 8.75 6.46 -11.55
N SER A 138 8.46 7.74 -11.44
CA SER A 138 9.46 8.81 -11.36
C SER A 138 9.69 9.20 -9.89
N PRO A 139 10.85 8.86 -9.30
CA PRO A 139 11.15 9.20 -7.92
C PRO A 139 11.52 10.67 -7.76
N ILE A 140 11.13 11.28 -6.64
CA ILE A 140 11.62 12.56 -6.14
C ILE A 140 12.26 12.30 -4.79
N ILE A 141 13.51 12.73 -4.60
CA ILE A 141 14.26 12.49 -3.38
C ILE A 141 14.32 13.76 -2.56
N MET A 142 14.04 13.65 -1.27
CA MET A 142 14.15 14.69 -0.26
C MET A 142 15.09 14.20 0.82
N LEU A 143 16.08 15.00 1.16
CA LEU A 143 17.06 14.66 2.17
C LEU A 143 16.69 15.32 3.49
N ASP A 144 16.54 14.52 4.54
CA ASP A 144 16.26 14.97 5.90
C ASP A 144 17.58 15.33 6.61
N TYR A 145 17.68 16.60 7.01
CA TYR A 145 18.80 17.18 7.74
C TYR A 145 18.36 17.78 9.08
N ASP A 146 17.25 17.31 9.66
CA ASP A 146 16.60 17.94 10.82
C ASP A 146 17.46 17.92 12.10
N HIS A 147 18.54 17.13 12.11
CA HIS A 147 19.52 17.11 13.20
C HIS A 147 20.55 18.25 13.17
N LEU A 148 20.65 18.99 12.06
CA LEU A 148 21.62 20.07 11.97
C LEU A 148 21.19 21.24 12.87
N PRO A 149 22.11 21.82 13.65
CA PRO A 149 21.77 22.93 14.55
C PRO A 149 21.44 24.18 13.73
N ALA A 150 20.37 24.89 14.08
CA ALA A 150 19.92 26.09 13.34
C ALA A 150 20.93 27.27 13.32
N ASN A 151 22.00 27.17 14.10
CA ASN A 151 22.85 28.29 14.52
C ASN A 151 23.76 28.82 13.39
N THR A 152 24.08 28.00 12.38
CA THR A 152 25.01 28.41 11.29
C THR A 152 24.53 27.94 9.92
N PHE A 153 23.80 28.81 9.22
CA PHE A 153 23.27 28.51 7.89
C PHE A 153 24.36 28.06 6.91
N ARG A 154 25.44 28.84 6.78
CA ARG A 154 26.51 28.58 5.80
C ARG A 154 27.26 27.26 6.04
N ASN A 155 27.49 26.89 7.29
CA ASN A 155 28.18 25.63 7.61
C ASN A 155 27.29 24.42 7.32
N ASN A 156 26.02 24.50 7.73
CA ASN A 156 25.04 23.48 7.43
C ASN A 156 24.83 23.34 5.92
N GLU A 157 24.78 24.48 5.20
CA GLU A 157 24.64 24.52 3.76
C GLU A 157 25.81 23.81 3.06
N LEU A 158 27.05 24.15 3.43
CA LEU A 158 28.26 23.51 2.91
C LEU A 158 28.25 22.00 3.19
N TYR A 159 27.83 21.62 4.40
CA TYR A 159 27.69 20.23 4.79
C TYR A 159 26.65 19.50 3.92
N MET A 160 25.46 20.08 3.74
CA MET A 160 24.41 19.53 2.87
C MET A 160 24.90 19.34 1.43
N LEU A 161 25.56 20.35 0.86
CA LEU A 161 26.14 20.29 -0.48
C LEU A 161 27.15 19.14 -0.61
N ASN A 162 28.08 19.04 0.35
CA ASN A 162 29.09 17.99 0.36
C ASN A 162 28.46 16.59 0.45
N GLN A 163 27.44 16.41 1.28
CA GLN A 163 26.74 15.12 1.36
C GLN A 163 25.94 14.82 0.09
N THR A 164 25.26 15.82 -0.47
CA THR A 164 24.47 15.64 -1.69
C THR A 164 25.36 15.28 -2.89
N ASN A 165 26.53 15.91 -3.01
CA ASN A 165 27.52 15.58 -4.04
C ASN A 165 28.05 14.14 -3.90
N LYS A 166 28.25 13.66 -2.67
CA LYS A 166 28.60 12.24 -2.44
C LYS A 166 27.49 11.32 -2.94
N ILE A 167 26.22 11.63 -2.62
CA ILE A 167 25.07 10.83 -3.06
C ILE A 167 24.95 10.82 -4.57
N MET A 168 25.07 11.98 -5.24
CA MET A 168 25.05 12.04 -6.71
C MET A 168 26.13 11.13 -7.30
N ASN A 169 27.36 11.19 -6.77
CA ASN A 169 28.46 10.35 -7.24
C ASN A 169 28.20 8.84 -7.05
N ILE A 170 27.36 8.45 -6.08
CA ILE A 170 27.01 7.05 -5.81
C ILE A 170 25.83 6.58 -6.66
N LEU A 171 24.79 7.42 -6.81
CA LEU A 171 23.59 7.09 -7.59
C LEU A 171 23.91 6.96 -9.08
N GLY A 172 24.90 7.71 -9.57
CA GLY A 172 25.44 7.54 -10.91
C GLY A 172 26.16 8.78 -11.41
N LYS A 173 27.09 8.59 -12.33
CA LYS A 173 27.67 9.71 -13.07
C LYS A 173 26.84 9.93 -14.34
N PRO A 174 26.48 11.18 -14.69
CA PRO A 174 25.65 11.47 -15.86
C PRO A 174 26.27 11.03 -17.21
N THR A 175 27.52 10.55 -17.20
CA THR A 175 28.28 10.17 -18.39
C THR A 175 28.12 8.71 -18.82
N GLU A 176 27.57 7.82 -17.99
CA GLU A 176 27.38 6.41 -18.34
C GLU A 176 25.91 6.09 -18.63
N GLU A 177 25.60 5.43 -19.76
CA GLU A 177 24.21 5.20 -20.24
C GLU A 177 23.33 4.42 -19.26
N ASN A 178 23.93 3.63 -18.36
CA ASN A 178 23.21 2.82 -17.37
C ASN A 178 23.06 3.49 -16.00
N ASP A 179 23.57 4.70 -15.82
CA ASP A 179 23.58 5.39 -14.53
C ASP A 179 22.40 6.34 -14.34
N LEU A 180 21.98 6.50 -13.08
CA LEU A 180 20.87 7.39 -12.75
C LEU A 180 21.29 8.83 -13.00
N LYS A 181 20.48 9.55 -13.76
CA LYS A 181 20.60 11.00 -13.91
C LYS A 181 19.92 11.66 -12.70
N THR A 182 20.67 12.45 -11.94
CA THR A 182 20.17 13.16 -10.76
C THR A 182 20.43 14.67 -10.90
N ILE A 183 19.56 15.50 -10.33
CA ILE A 183 19.73 16.95 -10.30
C ILE A 183 19.44 17.49 -8.90
N ILE A 184 20.27 18.41 -8.40
CA ILE A 184 20.05 19.05 -7.11
C ILE A 184 19.16 20.27 -7.31
N MET A 185 18.10 20.37 -6.50
CA MET A 185 17.21 21.52 -6.46
C MET A 185 17.30 22.21 -5.10
N ARG A 186 17.56 23.51 -5.14
CA ARG A 186 17.74 24.36 -3.96
C ARG A 186 16.75 25.52 -4.04
N SER A 187 16.23 25.94 -2.89
CA SER A 187 15.33 27.11 -2.79
C SER A 187 14.13 27.02 -3.74
N LEU A 188 13.59 25.81 -3.91
CA LEU A 188 12.44 25.56 -4.78
C LEU A 188 11.16 26.22 -4.22
N PHE A 189 11.06 26.32 -2.91
CA PHE A 189 9.92 26.89 -2.22
C PHE A 189 10.22 28.31 -1.77
N THR A 190 9.22 29.17 -1.98
CA THR A 190 9.23 30.54 -1.51
C THR A 190 8.20 30.71 -0.38
N LYS A 191 8.66 31.27 0.74
CA LYS A 191 7.82 31.70 1.85
C LYS A 191 7.44 33.17 1.62
N LYS A 192 6.17 33.43 1.32
CA LYS A 192 5.68 34.77 0.94
C LYS A 192 5.44 35.69 2.13
N THR A 193 5.00 35.16 3.28
CA THR A 193 4.79 35.95 4.49
C THR A 193 5.46 35.31 5.71
N ILE A 194 5.79 36.12 6.72
CA ILE A 194 6.54 35.70 7.92
C ILE A 194 5.82 34.58 8.69
N ASN A 195 4.48 34.63 8.72
CA ASN A 195 3.65 33.70 9.48
C ASN A 195 3.01 32.58 8.65
N ASP A 196 3.11 32.61 7.31
CA ASP A 196 2.62 31.50 6.51
C ASP A 196 3.51 30.27 6.68
N LYS A 197 2.88 29.18 7.09
CA LYS A 197 3.42 27.83 6.86
C LYS A 197 3.24 27.38 5.42
N ASP A 198 2.44 28.11 4.64
CA ASP A 198 2.14 27.78 3.25
C ASP A 198 3.32 28.16 2.36
N LEU A 199 4.15 27.17 2.09
CA LEU A 199 5.20 27.25 1.09
C LEU A 199 4.60 27.02 -0.30
N ALA A 200 4.96 27.90 -1.25
CA ALA A 200 4.58 27.74 -2.64
C ALA A 200 5.81 27.44 -3.50
N ILE A 201 5.64 26.54 -4.47
CA ILE A 201 6.59 26.40 -5.59
C ILE A 201 6.19 27.45 -6.63
N ASP A 202 7.08 28.40 -6.92
CA ASP A 202 6.79 29.46 -7.89
C ASP A 202 6.78 28.93 -9.33
N ASN A 203 7.61 27.93 -9.64
CA ASN A 203 7.73 27.34 -10.96
C ASN A 203 7.77 25.81 -10.86
N LEU A 204 6.60 25.19 -11.00
CA LEU A 204 6.44 23.73 -10.82
C LEU A 204 7.09 22.96 -11.97
N GLU A 205 7.22 23.59 -13.14
CA GLU A 205 7.92 23.09 -14.31
C GLU A 205 9.40 22.83 -14.02
N SER A 206 10.02 23.57 -13.09
CA SER A 206 11.38 23.28 -12.65
C SER A 206 11.53 21.87 -12.09
N VAL A 207 10.50 21.32 -11.43
CA VAL A 207 10.48 19.92 -10.95
C VAL A 207 10.03 18.96 -12.04
N LEU A 208 8.97 19.32 -12.77
CA LEU A 208 8.35 18.41 -13.74
C LEU A 208 9.23 18.14 -14.96
N ILE A 209 9.94 19.14 -15.50
CA ILE A 209 10.73 18.98 -16.71
C ILE A 209 11.85 17.92 -16.52
N PRO A 210 12.65 17.96 -15.44
CA PRO A 210 13.60 16.89 -15.14
C PRO A 210 12.93 15.51 -15.03
N LEU A 211 11.75 15.42 -14.41
CA LEU A 211 11.04 14.14 -14.28
C LEU A 211 10.58 13.59 -15.63
N TYR A 212 10.10 14.47 -16.53
CA TYR A 212 9.76 14.11 -17.91
C TYR A 212 10.99 13.65 -18.71
N GLN A 213 12.17 14.18 -18.40
CA GLN A 213 13.45 13.76 -18.98
C GLN A 213 14.02 12.47 -18.33
N GLY A 214 13.36 11.92 -17.31
CA GLY A 214 13.85 10.76 -16.56
C GLY A 214 14.99 11.07 -15.60
N VAL A 215 15.18 12.35 -15.25
CA VAL A 215 16.15 12.80 -14.24
C VAL A 215 15.47 12.85 -12.87
N ILE A 216 16.13 12.32 -11.84
CA ILE A 216 15.65 12.30 -10.46
C ILE A 216 16.00 13.64 -9.78
N PRO A 217 15.01 14.46 -9.40
CA PRO A 217 15.24 15.65 -8.59
C PRO A 217 15.55 15.27 -7.13
N ILE A 218 16.64 15.83 -6.61
CA ILE A 218 17.05 15.78 -5.20
C ILE A 218 16.80 17.16 -4.59
N ILE A 219 15.74 17.27 -3.80
CA ILE A 219 15.29 18.51 -3.17
C ILE A 219 15.97 18.66 -1.81
N GLN A 220 16.63 19.79 -1.61
CA GLN A 220 17.19 20.18 -0.31
C GLN A 220 16.15 20.96 0.52
N PRO A 221 16.17 20.82 1.85
CA PRO A 221 15.24 21.52 2.74
C PRO A 221 15.64 22.97 2.98
N ILE A 222 15.84 23.72 1.89
CA ILE A 222 16.18 25.13 1.87
C ILE A 222 15.04 25.87 1.19
N VAL A 223 14.49 26.86 1.88
CA VAL A 223 13.41 27.73 1.38
C VAL A 223 13.92 29.16 1.24
N TYR A 224 13.37 29.91 0.29
CA TYR A 224 13.64 31.34 0.16
C TYR A 224 12.54 32.13 0.86
N ASN A 225 12.90 32.99 1.81
CA ASN A 225 11.96 33.86 2.47
C ASN A 225 11.93 35.22 1.75
N ALA A 226 10.81 35.51 1.08
CA ALA A 226 10.66 36.73 0.30
C ALA A 226 10.61 37.99 1.17
N SER A 227 10.23 37.86 2.45
CA SER A 227 10.15 39.00 3.37
C SER A 227 11.51 39.42 3.93
N THR A 228 12.39 38.44 4.20
CA THR A 228 13.75 38.70 4.70
C THR A 228 14.79 38.72 3.58
N CYS A 229 14.42 38.28 2.37
CA CYS A 229 15.30 38.05 1.23
C CYS A 229 16.43 37.05 1.53
N MET A 230 16.22 36.14 2.50
CA MET A 230 17.22 35.19 2.97
C MET A 230 16.78 33.75 2.72
N GLN A 231 17.76 32.85 2.64
CA GLN A 231 17.51 31.42 2.63
C GLN A 231 17.44 30.90 4.07
N GLU A 232 16.47 30.03 4.33
CA GLU A 232 16.22 29.44 5.64
C GLU A 232 16.08 27.91 5.48
N PHE A 233 16.42 27.16 6.52
CA PHE A 233 16.11 25.73 6.55
C PHE A 233 14.68 25.51 7.01
N ILE A 234 14.05 24.46 6.50
CA ILE A 234 12.73 24.01 6.95
C ILE A 234 12.80 22.57 7.44
N ASP A 235 11.89 22.23 8.36
CA ASP A 235 11.63 20.85 8.76
C ASP A 235 11.27 19.99 7.54
N SER A 236 11.89 18.81 7.46
CA SER A 236 11.71 17.89 6.35
C SER A 236 10.26 17.40 6.16
N ASN A 237 9.46 17.34 7.23
CA ASN A 237 8.06 16.91 7.15
C ASN A 237 7.17 18.01 6.57
N ASP A 238 7.40 19.26 6.98
CA ASP A 238 6.68 20.41 6.43
C ASP A 238 7.02 20.61 4.95
N LEU A 239 8.27 20.34 4.55
CA LEU A 239 8.67 20.30 3.14
C LEU A 239 7.93 19.21 2.36
N LEU A 240 7.81 18.00 2.93
CA LEU A 240 7.12 16.88 2.26
C LEU A 240 5.65 17.22 2.04
N PHE A 241 5.00 17.75 3.07
CA PHE A 241 3.61 18.20 3.00
C PHE A 241 3.42 19.29 1.94
N SER A 242 4.30 20.28 1.92
CA SER A 242 4.24 21.41 0.97
C SER A 242 4.49 20.96 -0.48
N LEU A 243 5.42 20.02 -0.68
CA LEU A 243 5.68 19.41 -1.98
C LEU A 243 4.45 18.65 -2.49
N CYS A 244 3.85 17.80 -1.66
CA CYS A 244 2.60 17.12 -2.00
C CYS A 244 1.51 18.13 -2.36
N SER A 245 1.31 19.15 -1.54
CA SER A 245 0.30 20.18 -1.79
C SER A 245 0.50 20.87 -3.13
N SER A 246 1.74 21.25 -3.44
CA SER A 246 2.09 21.96 -4.68
C SER A 246 1.90 21.06 -5.90
N LEU A 247 2.40 19.82 -5.86
CA LEU A 247 2.26 18.84 -6.94
C LEU A 247 0.78 18.56 -7.26
N LEU A 248 -0.05 18.38 -6.24
CA LEU A 248 -1.48 18.08 -6.41
C LEU A 248 -2.30 19.24 -7.01
N THR A 249 -1.71 20.42 -7.18
CA THR A 249 -2.39 21.56 -7.83
C THR A 249 -2.59 21.31 -9.34
N THR A 250 -1.70 20.55 -9.98
CA THR A 250 -1.79 20.22 -11.42
C THR A 250 -2.62 18.96 -11.66
N LYS A 251 -3.96 19.12 -11.57
CA LYS A 251 -4.91 18.03 -11.80
C LYS A 251 -4.71 17.36 -13.18
N ASN A 252 -4.82 16.04 -13.21
CA ASN A 252 -4.73 15.17 -14.40
C ASN A 252 -3.36 15.05 -15.08
N VAL A 253 -2.32 15.68 -14.54
CA VAL A 253 -0.96 15.61 -15.12
C VAL A 253 -0.10 14.59 -14.38
N LEU A 254 -0.29 14.46 -13.07
CA LEU A 254 0.51 13.61 -12.21
C LEU A 254 -0.36 12.83 -11.23
N SER A 255 0.15 11.68 -10.79
CA SER A 255 -0.40 10.91 -9.68
C SER A 255 0.70 10.66 -8.66
N ILE A 256 0.42 10.91 -7.38
CA ILE A 256 1.33 10.52 -6.29
C ILE A 256 0.98 9.08 -5.93
N GLU A 257 1.78 8.14 -6.38
CA GLU A 257 1.54 6.72 -6.16
C GLU A 257 2.01 6.28 -4.77
N LYS A 258 3.18 6.76 -4.36
CA LYS A 258 3.88 6.30 -3.17
C LYS A 258 4.54 7.46 -2.42
N VAL A 259 4.43 7.46 -1.09
CA VAL A 259 5.19 8.33 -0.19
C VAL A 259 6.02 7.44 0.71
N VAL A 260 7.34 7.49 0.55
CA VAL A 260 8.28 6.58 1.21
C VAL A 260 9.17 7.36 2.16
N MET A 261 9.17 6.98 3.44
CA MET A 261 10.08 7.48 4.46
C MET A 261 11.12 6.41 4.76
N ILE A 262 12.38 6.73 4.49
CA ILE A 262 13.53 5.88 4.79
C ILE A 262 14.15 6.37 6.09
N ASP A 263 13.84 5.66 7.18
CA ASP A 263 14.33 5.95 8.53
C ASP A 263 15.14 4.76 9.04
N PRO A 264 16.37 4.97 9.55
CA PRO A 264 17.18 3.93 10.19
C PRO A 264 16.49 3.15 11.30
N ILE A 265 15.51 3.76 11.99
CA ILE A 265 14.74 3.11 13.06
C ILE A 265 13.70 2.14 12.47
N GLY A 266 13.21 2.42 11.25
CA GLY A 266 12.24 1.60 10.53
C GLY A 266 10.78 1.95 10.79
N GLY A 267 9.91 0.97 10.50
CA GLY A 267 8.46 1.09 10.57
C GLY A 267 7.90 1.34 11.97
N ILE A 268 6.59 1.58 12.05
CA ILE A 268 5.89 1.85 13.31
C ILE A 268 5.77 0.55 14.11
N PRO A 269 6.30 0.48 15.34
CA PRO A 269 6.33 -0.75 16.14
C PRO A 269 4.95 -1.10 16.72
N SER A 270 4.70 -2.41 16.88
CA SER A 270 3.45 -3.01 17.29
C SER A 270 3.63 -3.99 18.46
N ILE A 271 2.82 -3.84 19.50
CA ILE A 271 2.69 -4.74 20.66
C ILE A 271 2.17 -6.10 20.22
N GLU A 272 1.17 -6.16 19.32
CA GLU A 272 0.58 -7.41 18.81
C GLU A 272 1.63 -8.32 18.15
N ARG A 273 2.74 -7.74 17.66
CA ARG A 273 3.81 -8.44 16.95
C ARG A 273 5.14 -8.43 17.69
N ASN A 274 5.13 -8.55 19.01
CA ASN A 274 6.36 -8.60 19.84
C ASN A 274 7.30 -7.41 19.57
N GLN A 275 6.75 -6.20 19.42
CA GLN A 275 7.49 -4.95 19.16
C GLN A 275 8.12 -4.83 17.77
N THR A 276 7.81 -5.72 16.83
CA THR A 276 8.11 -5.54 15.40
C THR A 276 7.12 -4.58 14.75
N SER A 277 7.34 -4.17 13.50
CA SER A 277 6.48 -3.15 12.88
C SER A 277 5.07 -3.65 12.53
N HIS A 278 4.07 -2.76 12.64
CA HIS A 278 2.77 -2.93 12.00
C HIS A 278 2.98 -3.12 10.50
N VAL A 279 2.42 -4.20 9.95
CA VAL A 279 2.59 -4.57 8.54
C VAL A 279 1.83 -3.62 7.62
N PHE A 280 0.56 -3.41 7.95
CA PHE A 280 -0.37 -2.54 7.26
C PHE A 280 -1.17 -1.77 8.30
N ILE A 281 -1.38 -0.47 8.06
CA ILE A 281 -2.13 0.44 8.92
C ILE A 281 -3.23 1.11 8.08
N ASN A 282 -4.48 0.91 8.49
CA ASN A 282 -5.60 1.72 8.02
C ASN A 282 -5.72 2.98 8.87
N LEU A 283 -5.23 4.13 8.39
CA LEU A 283 -5.18 5.35 9.21
C LEU A 283 -6.57 5.87 9.64
N SER A 284 -7.61 5.67 8.82
CA SER A 284 -8.98 6.07 9.18
C SER A 284 -9.52 5.35 10.42
N GLN A 285 -9.00 4.15 10.73
CA GLN A 285 -9.49 3.33 11.84
C GLN A 285 -8.46 3.17 12.97
N GLU A 286 -7.19 2.92 12.66
CA GLU A 286 -6.18 2.50 13.65
C GLU A 286 -5.33 3.67 14.18
N TYR A 287 -5.45 4.88 13.65
CA TYR A 287 -4.53 5.97 13.99
C TYR A 287 -4.54 6.33 15.48
N SER A 288 -5.71 6.49 16.10
CA SER A 288 -5.82 6.81 17.53
C SER A 288 -5.25 5.70 18.42
N ASP A 289 -5.49 4.45 18.02
CA ASP A 289 -5.12 3.28 18.79
C ASP A 289 -3.61 3.10 18.77
N ILE A 290 -2.98 3.21 17.59
CA ILE A 290 -1.52 3.16 17.43
C ILE A 290 -0.84 4.32 18.16
N VAL A 291 -1.43 5.52 18.11
CA VAL A 291 -0.90 6.66 18.90
C VAL A 291 -0.89 6.32 20.38
N SER A 292 -1.99 5.76 20.90
CA SER A 292 -2.11 5.35 22.30
C SER A 292 -1.13 4.23 22.64
N GLU A 293 -0.99 3.25 21.75
CA GLU A 293 -0.08 2.12 21.84
C GLU A 293 1.37 2.58 22.05
N LEU A 294 1.84 3.53 21.23
CA LEU A 294 3.19 4.08 21.33
C LEU A 294 3.46 4.77 22.70
N TYR A 295 2.43 5.19 23.43
CA TYR A 295 2.56 5.77 24.78
C TYR A 295 2.58 4.74 25.92
N ILE A 296 2.25 3.47 25.68
CA ILE A 296 2.20 2.40 26.72
C ILE A 296 3.58 2.11 27.33
N GLY A 297 4.68 2.54 26.69
CA GLY A 297 6.02 2.58 27.30
C GLY A 297 6.90 1.36 27.02
N PHE A 298 6.62 0.59 25.97
CA PHE A 298 7.46 -0.53 25.54
C PHE A 298 8.70 -0.09 24.72
N ILE A 299 8.80 1.20 24.37
CA ILE A 299 9.87 1.78 23.56
C ILE A 299 10.56 2.89 24.36
N LYS A 300 11.87 3.07 24.14
CA LYS A 300 12.60 4.20 24.69
C LYS A 300 11.98 5.54 24.23
N PRO A 301 11.92 6.57 25.10
CA PRO A 301 11.28 7.85 24.78
C PRO A 301 11.81 8.51 23.50
N GLU A 302 13.11 8.38 23.22
CA GLU A 302 13.76 8.95 22.03
C GLU A 302 13.20 8.36 20.73
N TYR A 303 13.15 7.03 20.62
CA TYR A 303 12.59 6.35 19.44
C TYR A 303 11.09 6.57 19.28
N ARG A 304 10.36 6.66 20.40
CA ARG A 304 8.92 6.96 20.39
C ARG A 304 8.64 8.29 19.68
N ILE A 305 9.45 9.33 19.94
CA ILE A 305 9.28 10.64 19.29
C ILE A 305 9.46 10.52 17.78
N PHE A 306 10.47 9.77 17.32
CA PHE A 306 10.70 9.57 15.89
C PHE A 306 9.55 8.82 15.20
N HIS A 307 9.09 7.70 15.76
CA HIS A 307 7.95 6.96 15.20
C HIS A 307 6.68 7.81 15.19
N MET A 308 6.43 8.58 16.26
CA MET A 308 5.28 9.47 16.34
C MET A 308 5.34 10.57 15.27
N ASN A 309 6.51 11.18 15.05
CA ASN A 309 6.68 12.20 14.02
C ASN A 309 6.46 11.62 12.62
N ASN A 310 7.03 10.45 12.32
CA ASN A 310 6.84 9.78 11.04
C ASN A 310 5.36 9.40 10.81
N LEU A 311 4.68 8.86 11.83
CA LEU A 311 3.26 8.51 11.76
C LEU A 311 2.38 9.76 11.52
N LYS A 312 2.61 10.84 12.27
CA LYS A 312 1.88 12.10 12.13
C LYS A 312 2.11 12.73 10.76
N ALA A 313 3.36 12.78 10.30
CA ALA A 313 3.72 13.32 9.00
C ALA A 313 3.08 12.51 7.86
N MET A 314 3.10 11.19 7.95
CA MET A 314 2.47 10.31 6.97
C MET A 314 0.95 10.49 6.96
N ASN A 315 0.31 10.53 8.14
CA ASN A 315 -1.14 10.73 8.24
C ASN A 315 -1.57 12.06 7.64
N LYS A 316 -0.88 13.15 8.00
CA LYS A 316 -1.15 14.49 7.47
C LYS A 316 -0.98 14.54 5.95
N THR A 317 0.07 13.89 5.42
CA THR A 317 0.36 13.86 3.99
C THR A 317 -0.67 13.04 3.21
N LEU A 318 -1.01 11.83 3.67
CA LEU A 318 -1.98 10.96 3.00
C LEU A 318 -3.40 11.53 3.06
N THR A 319 -3.77 12.19 4.17
CA THR A 319 -5.05 12.90 4.29
C THR A 319 -5.13 14.03 3.26
N LEU A 320 -4.08 14.85 3.14
CA LEU A 320 -4.02 15.90 2.12
C LEU A 320 -4.18 15.35 0.69
N VAL A 321 -3.54 14.21 0.40
CA VAL A 321 -3.66 13.60 -0.92
C VAL A 321 -5.11 13.17 -1.16
N SER A 322 -5.69 12.42 -0.23
CA SER A 322 -7.08 11.96 -0.30
C SER A 322 -8.07 13.11 -0.47
N ASP A 323 -7.93 14.19 0.29
CA ASP A 323 -8.80 15.37 0.21
C ASP A 323 -8.72 16.07 -1.17
N LYS A 324 -7.52 16.12 -1.78
CA LYS A 324 -7.32 16.79 -3.07
C LYS A 324 -7.67 15.92 -4.27
N THR A 325 -7.44 14.61 -4.21
CA THR A 325 -7.69 13.67 -5.31
C THR A 325 -9.07 13.03 -5.24
N GLY A 326 -9.68 12.96 -4.05
CA GLY A 326 -10.89 12.19 -3.78
C GLY A 326 -10.66 10.67 -3.83
N ASN A 327 -9.41 10.20 -3.68
CA ASN A 327 -9.09 8.77 -3.69
C ASN A 327 -7.98 8.39 -2.70
N ASP A 328 -8.02 7.13 -2.24
CA ASP A 328 -7.05 6.57 -1.29
C ASP A 328 -6.05 5.60 -1.95
N GLU A 329 -5.73 5.84 -3.23
CA GLU A 329 -4.80 4.97 -3.97
C GLU A 329 -3.35 5.13 -3.49
N THR A 330 -2.98 6.31 -2.98
CA THR A 330 -1.61 6.60 -2.53
C THR A 330 -1.23 5.78 -1.31
N THR A 331 -0.10 5.08 -1.41
CA THR A 331 0.44 4.27 -0.32
C THR A 331 1.60 4.98 0.38
N GLY A 332 1.52 5.09 1.70
CA GLY A 332 2.64 5.44 2.56
C GLY A 332 3.49 4.21 2.91
N ILE A 333 4.81 4.34 2.89
CA ILE A 333 5.74 3.26 3.30
C ILE A 333 6.79 3.86 4.23
N ILE A 334 6.97 3.26 5.41
CA ILE A 334 8.04 3.60 6.34
C ILE A 334 8.94 2.37 6.46
N THR A 335 10.21 2.48 6.09
CA THR A 335 11.15 1.35 6.05
C THR A 335 12.59 1.79 6.33
N THR A 336 13.50 0.82 6.45
CA THR A 336 14.92 1.05 6.70
C THR A 336 15.73 1.10 5.40
N PRO A 337 16.91 1.73 5.40
CA PRO A 337 17.83 1.70 4.27
C PRO A 337 18.25 0.28 3.86
N ASP A 338 18.43 -0.63 4.82
CA ASP A 338 18.84 -2.02 4.56
C ASP A 338 17.76 -2.81 3.82
N ILE A 339 16.48 -2.59 4.14
CA ILE A 339 15.37 -3.28 3.49
C ILE A 339 15.16 -2.72 2.08
N MET A 340 15.31 -1.41 1.90
CA MET A 340 15.24 -0.78 0.58
C MET A 340 16.39 -1.23 -0.33
N SER A 341 17.56 -1.55 0.22
CA SER A 341 18.74 -1.96 -0.58
C SER A 341 18.66 -3.41 -1.10
N VAL A 342 17.63 -4.18 -0.73
CA VAL A 342 17.45 -5.56 -1.16
C VAL A 342 17.14 -5.65 -2.66
N ASN A 343 18.01 -6.31 -3.41
CA ASN A 343 17.94 -6.47 -4.87
C ASN A 343 16.99 -7.60 -5.33
N ASN A 344 15.92 -7.89 -4.59
CA ASN A 344 14.91 -8.90 -4.93
C ASN A 344 13.51 -8.31 -4.86
N ASP A 345 12.78 -8.32 -5.98
CA ASP A 345 11.47 -7.69 -6.11
C ASP A 345 10.38 -8.28 -5.20
N GLN A 346 10.54 -9.54 -4.76
CA GLN A 346 9.61 -10.17 -3.81
C GLN A 346 9.89 -9.81 -2.36
N LEU A 347 11.11 -9.33 -2.06
CA LEU A 347 11.55 -9.01 -0.69
C LEU A 347 11.70 -7.51 -0.47
N ASN A 348 11.83 -6.72 -1.54
CA ASN A 348 11.86 -5.27 -1.47
C ASN A 348 10.43 -4.74 -1.36
N PRO A 349 10.01 -4.20 -0.20
CA PRO A 349 8.62 -3.82 0.05
C PRO A 349 8.14 -2.69 -0.85
N ILE A 350 9.06 -1.83 -1.32
CA ILE A 350 8.71 -0.69 -2.18
C ILE A 350 8.38 -1.20 -3.57
N ILE A 351 9.25 -2.03 -4.16
CA ILE A 351 9.01 -2.63 -5.48
C ILE A 351 7.80 -3.57 -5.44
N TYR A 352 7.71 -4.41 -4.40
CA TYR A 352 6.59 -5.31 -4.22
C TYR A 352 5.26 -4.55 -4.11
N ASN A 353 5.21 -3.47 -3.32
CA ASN A 353 4.02 -2.66 -3.18
C ASN A 353 3.69 -1.89 -4.46
N VAL A 354 4.68 -1.41 -5.20
CA VAL A 354 4.43 -0.79 -6.52
C VAL A 354 3.75 -1.77 -7.47
N LEU A 355 4.15 -3.03 -7.45
CA LEU A 355 3.65 -4.07 -8.35
C LEU A 355 2.29 -4.65 -7.94
N THR A 356 2.03 -4.73 -6.63
CA THR A 356 0.88 -5.47 -6.09
C THR A 356 -0.08 -4.64 -5.25
N ASP A 357 0.32 -3.42 -4.86
CA ASP A 357 -0.27 -2.58 -3.82
C ASP A 357 -0.38 -3.28 -2.44
N ARG A 358 0.30 -4.42 -2.23
CA ARG A 358 0.31 -5.21 -0.98
C ARG A 358 1.56 -5.00 -0.14
N SER A 359 1.44 -5.37 1.12
CA SER A 359 2.59 -5.71 1.97
C SER A 359 3.11 -7.10 1.64
N ILE A 360 4.42 -7.32 1.85
CA ILE A 360 5.09 -8.60 1.58
C ILE A 360 4.42 -9.75 2.35
N ILE A 361 4.00 -9.48 3.58
CA ILE A 361 3.16 -10.38 4.37
C ILE A 361 1.79 -9.75 4.58
N SER A 362 0.78 -10.56 4.81
CA SER A 362 -0.54 -10.05 5.17
C SER A 362 -0.59 -9.64 6.65
N SER A 363 -1.30 -8.55 6.94
CA SER A 363 -1.48 -8.02 8.30
C SER A 363 -2.39 -8.86 9.18
N SER A 364 -3.25 -9.70 8.60
CA SER A 364 -4.18 -10.56 9.34
C SER A 364 -3.61 -11.96 9.64
N LEU A 365 -2.34 -12.21 9.31
CA LEU A 365 -1.66 -13.46 9.68
C LEU A 365 -1.42 -13.52 11.20
N PRO A 366 -1.62 -14.68 11.84
CA PRO A 366 -1.39 -14.83 13.27
C PRO A 366 0.05 -14.50 13.66
N THR A 367 0.21 -13.73 14.73
CA THR A 367 1.52 -13.25 15.21
C THR A 367 2.23 -14.27 16.10
N SER A 368 1.49 -15.21 16.68
CA SER A 368 1.98 -16.22 17.62
C SER A 368 2.77 -17.36 16.97
N HIS A 369 2.76 -17.47 15.65
CA HIS A 369 3.50 -18.51 14.94
C HIS A 369 4.95 -18.08 14.67
N ASN A 370 5.92 -18.92 15.04
CA ASN A 370 7.35 -18.78 14.65
C ASN A 370 7.59 -18.67 13.13
N ARG A 371 6.54 -18.82 12.31
CA ARG A 371 6.58 -18.71 10.85
C ARG A 371 6.41 -17.27 10.36
N THR A 372 5.92 -16.36 11.20
CA THR A 372 5.61 -15.00 10.78
C THR A 372 6.87 -14.14 10.93
N PRO A 373 7.47 -13.65 9.82
CA PRO A 373 8.75 -12.95 9.89
C PRO A 373 8.60 -11.62 10.64
N GLU A 374 9.68 -11.24 11.34
CA GLU A 374 9.84 -9.92 11.90
C GLU A 374 10.07 -8.93 10.75
N LEU A 375 9.32 -7.83 10.74
CA LEU A 375 9.43 -6.80 9.72
C LEU A 375 9.76 -5.46 10.36
N SER A 376 10.61 -4.70 9.69
CA SER A 376 10.93 -3.29 10.02
C SER A 376 10.27 -2.31 9.05
N THR A 377 9.22 -2.74 8.35
CA THR A 377 8.49 -1.94 7.37
C THR A 377 7.03 -1.82 7.76
N SER A 378 6.48 -0.60 7.70
CA SER A 378 5.05 -0.35 7.81
C SER A 378 4.51 0.24 6.53
N ILE A 379 3.43 -0.36 6.04
CA ILE A 379 2.64 0.17 4.93
C ILE A 379 1.42 0.88 5.50
N LEU A 380 1.15 2.08 5.02
CA LEU A 380 0.06 2.92 5.50
C LEU A 380 -0.80 3.34 4.32
N LYS A 381 -2.11 3.37 4.50
CA LYS A 381 -3.03 4.08 3.61
C LYS A 381 -3.89 5.00 4.45
N LYS A 382 -4.40 6.09 3.85
CA LYS A 382 -5.49 6.86 4.48
C LYS A 382 -6.59 5.87 4.84
N GLY A 383 -6.96 5.07 3.86
CA GLY A 383 -7.75 3.86 4.02
C GLY A 383 -9.22 4.17 4.31
N VAL A 384 -9.98 3.11 4.47
CA VAL A 384 -11.43 3.15 4.37
C VAL A 384 -12.05 3.25 5.76
N ASP A 385 -13.14 4.02 5.87
CA ASP A 385 -13.93 4.09 7.09
C ASP A 385 -14.54 2.73 7.41
N VAL A 386 -14.55 2.37 8.69
CA VAL A 386 -15.09 1.10 9.16
C VAL A 386 -16.08 1.34 10.29
N ASN A 387 -17.29 0.84 10.10
CA ASN A 387 -18.35 0.86 11.10
C ASN A 387 -18.47 -0.52 11.74
N ILE A 388 -18.18 -0.58 13.04
CA ILE A 388 -18.29 -1.81 13.85
C ILE A 388 -19.52 -1.66 14.73
N LEU A 389 -20.51 -2.51 14.50
CA LEU A 389 -21.77 -2.52 15.22
C LEU A 389 -21.84 -3.80 16.06
N ASP A 390 -22.02 -3.64 17.36
CA ASP A 390 -22.19 -4.73 18.32
C ASP A 390 -23.20 -4.31 19.42
N ALA A 391 -23.49 -5.24 20.33
CA ALA A 391 -24.40 -5.00 21.44
C ALA A 391 -23.87 -3.99 22.49
N LEU A 392 -22.57 -3.66 22.48
CA LEU A 392 -21.97 -2.71 23.42
C LEU A 392 -22.12 -1.26 22.93
N ASN A 393 -22.01 -1.07 21.62
CA ASN A 393 -21.99 0.25 20.98
C ASN A 393 -23.37 0.67 20.45
N TYR A 394 -24.36 -0.23 20.48
CA TYR A 394 -25.70 0.05 19.99
C TYR A 394 -26.70 0.24 21.15
N PRO A 395 -27.49 1.34 21.19
CA PRO A 395 -28.30 1.69 22.36
C PRO A 395 -29.59 0.87 22.53
N LYS A 396 -30.06 0.19 21.48
CA LYS A 396 -31.29 -0.63 21.51
C LYS A 396 -30.94 -2.11 21.53
N ALA A 397 -31.96 -2.97 21.61
CA ALA A 397 -31.76 -4.40 21.38
C ALA A 397 -31.03 -4.63 20.05
N PHE A 398 -29.91 -5.35 20.09
CA PHE A 398 -29.04 -5.55 18.94
C PHE A 398 -29.64 -6.58 17.98
N THR A 399 -30.58 -6.12 17.17
CA THR A 399 -31.26 -6.91 16.15
C THR A 399 -31.10 -6.25 14.78
N LEU A 400 -31.10 -7.06 13.73
CA LEU A 400 -30.92 -6.55 12.37
C LEU A 400 -32.01 -5.57 11.97
N ASN A 401 -33.26 -5.83 12.38
CA ASN A 401 -34.39 -4.95 12.10
C ASN A 401 -34.21 -3.56 12.73
N ASN A 402 -33.70 -3.49 13.97
CA ASN A 402 -33.41 -2.21 14.61
C ASN A 402 -32.29 -1.45 13.90
N LEU A 403 -31.21 -2.16 13.51
CA LEU A 403 -30.12 -1.55 12.75
C LEU A 403 -30.56 -0.99 11.40
N VAL A 404 -31.49 -1.68 10.71
CA VAL A 404 -32.06 -1.23 9.44
C VAL A 404 -33.02 -0.06 9.65
N GLN A 405 -33.88 -0.12 10.67
CA GLN A 405 -34.84 0.93 10.97
C GLN A 405 -34.16 2.25 11.36
N ASP A 406 -33.06 2.18 12.11
CA ASP A 406 -32.30 3.35 12.53
C ASP A 406 -31.34 3.86 11.43
N GLY A 407 -31.30 3.21 10.27
CA GLY A 407 -30.43 3.59 9.15
C GLY A 407 -28.94 3.29 9.37
N SER A 408 -28.56 2.62 10.46
CA SER A 408 -27.19 2.17 10.70
C SER A 408 -26.74 1.12 9.67
N VAL A 409 -27.68 0.32 9.17
CA VAL A 409 -27.45 -0.66 8.10
C VAL A 409 -28.45 -0.44 6.97
N ASN A 410 -27.96 -0.18 5.76
CA ASN A 410 -28.76 -0.10 4.56
C ASN A 410 -29.00 -1.51 4.01
N LYS A 411 -30.21 -2.03 4.20
CA LYS A 411 -30.61 -3.37 3.76
C LYS A 411 -30.37 -3.61 2.27
N SER A 412 -30.68 -2.64 1.41
CA SER A 412 -30.49 -2.80 -0.05
C SER A 412 -29.02 -2.98 -0.39
N LYS A 413 -28.17 -2.05 0.06
CA LYS A 413 -26.73 -2.09 -0.22
C LYS A 413 -26.07 -3.37 0.33
N LEU A 414 -26.49 -3.82 1.51
CA LEU A 414 -25.98 -5.06 2.09
C LEU A 414 -26.35 -6.29 1.26
N VAL A 415 -27.60 -6.37 0.79
CA VAL A 415 -28.05 -7.48 -0.07
C VAL A 415 -27.33 -7.44 -1.41
N ASP A 416 -27.21 -6.27 -2.03
CA ASP A 416 -26.49 -6.11 -3.29
C ASP A 416 -25.02 -6.55 -3.18
N LEU A 417 -24.34 -6.18 -2.09
CA LEU A 417 -22.97 -6.62 -1.80
C LEU A 417 -22.87 -8.14 -1.62
N ILE A 418 -23.80 -8.76 -0.90
CA ILE A 418 -23.79 -10.21 -0.68
C ILE A 418 -24.07 -10.93 -2.01
N ASP A 419 -25.05 -10.47 -2.78
CA ASP A 419 -25.38 -11.05 -4.08
C ASP A 419 -24.19 -10.98 -5.05
N ASP A 420 -23.54 -9.82 -5.14
CA ASP A 420 -22.35 -9.59 -5.98
C ASP A 420 -21.15 -10.44 -5.51
N SER A 421 -20.86 -10.43 -4.21
CA SER A 421 -19.69 -11.15 -3.67
C SER A 421 -19.79 -12.66 -3.82
N PHE A 422 -20.98 -13.25 -3.72
CA PHE A 422 -21.20 -14.69 -3.80
C PHE A 422 -21.67 -15.15 -5.20
N GLY A 423 -22.08 -14.23 -6.07
CA GLY A 423 -22.57 -14.51 -7.42
C GLY A 423 -23.92 -15.24 -7.45
N LYS A 424 -24.73 -15.09 -6.40
CA LYS A 424 -26.03 -15.77 -6.22
C LYS A 424 -27.02 -14.87 -5.50
N LYS A 425 -28.31 -15.02 -5.80
CA LYS A 425 -29.38 -14.28 -5.11
C LYS A 425 -29.65 -14.83 -3.71
N LEU A 426 -29.63 -13.95 -2.73
CA LEU A 426 -29.95 -14.23 -1.33
C LEU A 426 -31.48 -14.34 -1.13
N ASP A 427 -31.92 -15.38 -0.41
CA ASP A 427 -33.29 -15.48 0.09
C ASP A 427 -33.47 -14.48 1.23
N THR A 428 -33.82 -13.25 0.89
CA THR A 428 -33.65 -12.09 1.77
C THR A 428 -34.52 -12.17 3.01
N GLU A 429 -35.79 -12.56 2.87
CA GLU A 429 -36.72 -12.66 4.01
C GLU A 429 -36.27 -13.74 4.98
N LYS A 430 -36.12 -14.97 4.48
CA LYS A 430 -35.73 -16.12 5.30
C LYS A 430 -34.38 -15.95 5.98
N TYR A 431 -33.42 -15.34 5.26
CA TYR A 431 -32.10 -15.11 5.81
C TYR A 431 -32.11 -14.03 6.91
N PHE A 432 -32.78 -12.90 6.68
CA PHE A 432 -32.84 -11.81 7.65
C PHE A 432 -33.57 -12.25 8.92
N ASP A 433 -34.67 -12.98 8.79
CA ASP A 433 -35.43 -13.51 9.93
C ASP A 433 -34.58 -14.45 10.79
N ARG A 434 -33.74 -15.29 10.16
CA ARG A 434 -32.82 -16.20 10.87
C ARG A 434 -31.80 -15.45 11.72
N ILE A 435 -31.20 -14.39 11.17
CA ILE A 435 -30.10 -13.68 11.83
C ILE A 435 -30.55 -12.57 12.77
N ASN A 436 -31.82 -12.15 12.69
CA ASN A 436 -32.32 -10.99 13.40
C ASN A 436 -32.03 -11.03 14.90
N ASP A 437 -32.24 -12.18 15.54
CA ASP A 437 -32.11 -12.35 16.99
C ASP A 437 -30.79 -13.02 17.42
N SER A 438 -29.99 -13.48 16.46
CA SER A 438 -28.71 -14.15 16.69
C SER A 438 -27.51 -13.28 16.35
N LEU A 439 -27.69 -11.99 16.05
CA LEU A 439 -26.62 -11.10 15.64
C LEU A 439 -25.60 -10.90 16.77
N ALA A 440 -24.31 -11.06 16.46
CA ALA A 440 -23.21 -10.83 17.40
C ALA A 440 -22.48 -9.53 17.09
N THR A 441 -22.06 -9.38 15.83
CA THR A 441 -21.33 -8.20 15.34
C THR A 441 -21.56 -8.05 13.84
N VAL A 442 -21.70 -6.80 13.40
CA VAL A 442 -21.75 -6.42 11.99
C VAL A 442 -20.63 -5.43 11.73
N VAL A 443 -19.78 -5.76 10.75
CA VAL A 443 -18.70 -4.87 10.28
C VAL A 443 -19.06 -4.43 8.88
N ILE A 444 -19.11 -3.12 8.64
CA ILE A 444 -19.31 -2.52 7.32
C ILE A 444 -18.08 -1.66 7.01
N VAL A 445 -17.49 -1.88 5.85
CA VAL A 445 -16.31 -1.14 5.37
C VAL A 445 -16.68 -0.31 4.16
N GLY A 446 -16.32 0.97 4.21
CA GLY A 446 -16.57 1.93 3.14
C GLY A 446 -18.04 2.13 2.85
N ASP A 447 -18.37 2.43 1.60
CA ASP A 447 -19.76 2.47 1.15
C ASP A 447 -20.22 1.07 0.70
N TYR A 448 -20.16 0.11 1.63
CA TYR A 448 -20.43 -1.31 1.38
C TYR A 448 -19.45 -1.96 0.40
N ASP A 449 -18.17 -1.55 0.45
CA ASP A 449 -17.08 -2.19 -0.29
C ASP A 449 -16.77 -3.59 0.25
N GLY A 450 -17.05 -3.80 1.54
CA GLY A 450 -17.00 -5.10 2.20
C GLY A 450 -17.81 -5.12 3.48
N ALA A 451 -18.24 -6.31 3.88
CA ALA A 451 -19.00 -6.51 5.09
C ALA A 451 -18.72 -7.88 5.72
N ALA A 452 -18.82 -7.94 7.04
CA ALA A 452 -18.85 -9.19 7.78
C ALA A 452 -20.04 -9.23 8.74
N ILE A 453 -20.71 -10.38 8.77
CA ILE A 453 -21.83 -10.66 9.66
C ILE A 453 -21.44 -11.86 10.52
N ILE A 454 -21.41 -11.64 11.83
CA ILE A 454 -21.13 -12.66 12.83
C ILE A 454 -22.40 -12.91 13.63
N THR A 455 -22.74 -14.18 13.83
CA THR A 455 -23.89 -14.61 14.62
C THR A 455 -23.47 -15.46 15.81
N TRP A 456 -24.26 -15.42 16.88
CA TRP A 456 -24.21 -16.33 18.00
C TRP A 456 -25.01 -17.58 17.67
N GLU A 457 -24.30 -18.67 17.36
CA GLU A 457 -24.91 -19.96 17.07
C GLU A 457 -24.83 -20.86 18.30
N THR A 458 -25.90 -21.62 18.56
CA THR A 458 -26.00 -22.45 19.76
C THR A 458 -25.84 -23.92 19.38
N CYS A 459 -24.94 -24.66 20.03
CA CYS A 459 -24.83 -26.10 19.81
C CYS A 459 -26.01 -26.86 20.43
N SER A 460 -26.65 -27.72 19.65
CA SER A 460 -27.85 -28.48 20.04
C SER A 460 -27.62 -29.38 21.26
N LYS A 461 -26.38 -29.82 21.47
CA LYS A 461 -26.01 -30.78 22.52
C LYS A 461 -25.56 -30.12 23.82
N THR A 462 -24.87 -28.99 23.73
CA THR A 462 -24.25 -28.35 24.91
C THR A 462 -24.92 -27.03 25.31
N ASN A 463 -25.81 -26.50 24.47
CA ASN A 463 -26.45 -25.20 24.65
C ASN A 463 -25.45 -24.02 24.78
N GLU A 464 -24.21 -24.25 24.36
CA GLU A 464 -23.12 -23.27 24.39
C GLU A 464 -23.22 -22.38 23.15
N LYS A 465 -23.10 -21.06 23.33
CA LYS A 465 -23.10 -20.08 22.23
C LYS A 465 -21.67 -19.87 21.74
N ILE A 466 -21.48 -19.98 20.43
CA ILE A 466 -20.18 -19.78 19.77
C ILE A 466 -20.35 -18.74 18.67
N ALA A 467 -19.36 -17.85 18.52
CA ALA A 467 -19.35 -16.87 17.44
C ALA A 467 -19.09 -17.56 16.09
N TYR A 468 -19.98 -17.32 15.14
CA TYR A 468 -19.92 -17.88 13.80
C TYR A 468 -19.87 -16.75 12.76
N LEU A 469 -18.82 -16.74 11.92
CA LEU A 469 -18.75 -15.84 10.77
C LEU A 469 -19.64 -16.39 9.65
N ASP A 470 -20.83 -15.82 9.53
CA ASP A 470 -21.88 -16.27 8.62
C ASP A 470 -21.75 -15.69 7.21
N LYS A 471 -21.36 -14.42 7.10
CA LYS A 471 -21.03 -13.77 5.83
C LYS A 471 -19.75 -13.00 5.95
N PHE A 472 -18.90 -13.20 4.96
CA PHE A 472 -17.70 -12.43 4.70
C PHE A 472 -17.76 -12.05 3.22
N ALA A 473 -18.22 -10.83 2.95
CA ALA A 473 -18.53 -10.34 1.61
C ALA A 473 -17.59 -9.20 1.23
N ILE A 474 -17.03 -9.26 0.04
CA ILE A 474 -16.21 -8.20 -0.55
C ILE A 474 -16.70 -7.99 -1.97
N ALA A 475 -16.97 -6.74 -2.35
CA ALA A 475 -17.46 -6.41 -3.68
C ALA A 475 -16.52 -6.99 -4.75
N SER A 476 -17.06 -7.57 -5.81
CA SER A 476 -16.34 -8.30 -6.86
C SER A 476 -15.25 -7.46 -7.55
N VAL A 477 -15.48 -6.15 -7.63
CA VAL A 477 -14.54 -5.11 -8.10
C VAL A 477 -13.32 -5.01 -7.17
N ASN A 478 -13.57 -5.11 -5.86
CA ASN A 478 -12.58 -4.97 -4.81
C ASN A 478 -11.95 -6.31 -4.41
N GLN A 479 -12.46 -7.44 -4.91
CA GLN A 479 -11.88 -8.75 -4.68
C GLN A 479 -10.49 -8.84 -5.31
N GLY A 480 -9.47 -8.99 -4.46
CA GLY A 480 -8.06 -8.97 -4.84
C GLY A 480 -7.38 -7.62 -4.62
N LEU A 481 -8.14 -6.56 -4.27
CA LEU A 481 -7.55 -5.35 -3.75
C LEU A 481 -6.84 -5.65 -2.41
N PRO A 482 -5.64 -5.10 -2.22
CA PRO A 482 -4.85 -5.30 -1.02
C PRO A 482 -5.56 -4.80 0.24
N GLY A 483 -5.49 -5.56 1.32
CA GLY A 483 -5.76 -5.06 2.66
C GLY A 483 -7.22 -5.07 3.10
N LEU A 484 -8.23 -4.90 2.22
CA LEU A 484 -9.64 -4.81 2.67
C LEU A 484 -10.11 -6.06 3.41
N ALA A 485 -9.83 -7.25 2.84
CA ALA A 485 -10.11 -8.53 3.50
C ALA A 485 -9.38 -8.66 4.84
N ASP A 486 -8.14 -8.17 4.89
CA ASP A 486 -7.31 -8.25 6.08
C ASP A 486 -7.79 -7.30 7.19
N ILE A 487 -8.22 -6.09 6.83
CA ILE A 487 -8.83 -5.12 7.75
C ILE A 487 -10.07 -5.75 8.40
N ILE A 488 -11.01 -6.25 7.59
CA ILE A 488 -12.24 -6.87 8.09
C ILE A 488 -11.89 -8.05 9.02
N PHE A 489 -10.98 -8.92 8.60
CA PHE A 489 -10.63 -10.09 9.40
C PHE A 489 -9.90 -9.75 10.70
N LYS A 490 -9.02 -8.74 10.69
CA LYS A 490 -8.38 -8.23 11.91
C LYS A 490 -9.43 -7.72 12.90
N ILE A 491 -10.42 -6.96 12.41
CA ILE A 491 -11.52 -6.46 13.23
C ILE A 491 -12.34 -7.61 13.81
N ILE A 492 -12.69 -8.62 12.99
CA ILE A 492 -13.42 -9.81 13.45
C ILE A 492 -12.66 -10.49 14.60
N LEU A 493 -11.34 -10.67 14.48
CA LEU A 493 -10.51 -11.28 15.51
C LEU A 493 -10.42 -10.43 16.78
N GLN A 494 -10.38 -9.11 16.65
CA GLN A 494 -10.39 -8.19 17.80
C GLN A 494 -11.73 -8.19 18.53
N SER A 495 -12.85 -8.30 17.79
CA SER A 495 -14.20 -8.40 18.38
C SER A 495 -14.45 -9.78 19.02
N HIS A 496 -13.93 -10.86 18.45
CA HIS A 496 -14.13 -12.25 18.93
C HIS A 496 -12.81 -13.01 19.09
N PRO A 497 -11.92 -12.61 20.03
CA PRO A 497 -10.58 -13.19 20.16
C PRO A 497 -10.59 -14.61 20.74
N ASN A 498 -11.61 -14.95 21.54
CA ASN A 498 -11.65 -16.21 22.28
C ASN A 498 -11.88 -17.43 21.37
N GLU A 499 -12.95 -17.41 20.57
CA GLU A 499 -13.40 -18.54 19.77
C GLU A 499 -14.26 -18.04 18.60
N LEU A 500 -13.84 -18.36 17.37
CA LEU A 500 -14.54 -18.01 16.14
C LEU A 500 -14.52 -19.19 15.18
N ILE A 501 -15.68 -19.52 14.63
CA ILE A 501 -15.83 -20.59 13.62
C ILE A 501 -16.46 -20.07 12.33
N TRP A 502 -16.13 -20.69 11.21
CA TRP A 502 -16.78 -20.42 9.93
C TRP A 502 -16.78 -21.65 9.02
N ARG A 503 -17.69 -21.66 8.05
CA ARG A 503 -17.72 -22.71 7.02
C ARG A 503 -17.52 -22.10 5.64
N SER A 504 -16.86 -22.86 4.77
CA SER A 504 -16.67 -22.50 3.36
C SER A 504 -16.87 -23.73 2.49
N ARG A 505 -17.26 -23.53 1.24
CA ARG A 505 -17.38 -24.63 0.26
C ARG A 505 -16.02 -25.25 0.01
N LYS A 506 -15.92 -26.57 -0.12
CA LYS A 506 -14.64 -27.27 -0.37
C LYS A 506 -13.89 -26.76 -1.61
N ASN A 507 -14.61 -26.37 -2.66
CA ASN A 507 -14.06 -25.84 -3.92
C ASN A 507 -13.86 -24.31 -3.94
N ASN A 508 -14.10 -23.61 -2.83
CA ASN A 508 -13.92 -22.16 -2.78
C ASN A 508 -12.43 -21.79 -2.93
N PRO A 509 -12.03 -20.96 -3.92
CA PRO A 509 -10.65 -20.52 -4.09
C PRO A 509 -10.09 -19.76 -2.87
N VAL A 510 -10.95 -19.12 -2.08
CA VAL A 510 -10.56 -18.38 -0.87
C VAL A 510 -10.07 -19.31 0.25
N ASN A 511 -10.33 -20.62 0.17
CA ASN A 511 -9.91 -21.56 1.22
C ASN A 511 -8.41 -21.51 1.52
N LYS A 512 -7.55 -21.25 0.53
CA LYS A 512 -6.10 -21.08 0.76
C LYS A 512 -5.82 -19.92 1.72
N TRP A 513 -6.53 -18.81 1.56
CA TRP A 513 -6.43 -17.63 2.42
C TRP A 513 -6.94 -17.91 3.85
N TYR A 514 -8.03 -18.68 3.98
CA TYR A 514 -8.52 -19.13 5.29
C TYR A 514 -7.54 -20.07 6.00
N PHE A 515 -6.89 -20.98 5.27
CA PHE A 515 -5.90 -21.91 5.83
C PHE A 515 -4.71 -21.20 6.49
N GLU A 516 -4.32 -20.06 5.94
CA GLU A 516 -3.21 -19.26 6.48
C GLU A 516 -3.56 -18.55 7.80
N ARG A 517 -4.86 -18.46 8.14
CA ARG A 517 -5.38 -17.69 9.28
C ARG A 517 -6.05 -18.54 10.35
N CYS A 518 -6.50 -19.74 10.03
CA CYS A 518 -7.14 -20.62 11.00
C CYS A 518 -6.12 -21.31 11.91
N CYS A 519 -6.55 -21.65 13.12
CA CYS A 519 -5.80 -22.57 13.99
C CYS A 519 -5.96 -24.03 13.54
N GLY A 520 -7.06 -24.36 12.86
CA GLY A 520 -7.26 -25.67 12.25
C GLY A 520 -8.53 -25.76 11.42
N THR A 521 -8.71 -26.93 10.80
CA THR A 521 -9.83 -27.18 9.88
C THR A 521 -10.43 -28.55 10.09
N LEU A 522 -11.73 -28.66 9.89
CA LEU A 522 -12.48 -29.92 9.87
C LEU A 522 -13.20 -30.07 8.52
N SER A 523 -13.23 -31.30 8.00
CA SER A 523 -13.92 -31.59 6.74
C SER A 523 -14.44 -33.03 6.77
N ASN A 524 -15.76 -33.18 6.86
CA ASN A 524 -16.39 -34.49 6.75
C ASN A 524 -16.39 -34.95 5.29
N PRO A 525 -16.09 -36.24 4.99
CA PRO A 525 -16.03 -36.74 3.61
C PRO A 525 -17.33 -36.52 2.83
N GLY A 526 -18.48 -36.80 3.46
CA GLY A 526 -19.81 -36.65 2.86
C GLY A 526 -20.36 -35.22 2.83
N SER A 527 -19.72 -34.26 3.50
CA SER A 527 -20.17 -32.87 3.51
C SER A 527 -19.56 -32.08 2.36
N GLN A 528 -20.30 -31.10 1.82
CA GLN A 528 -19.78 -30.12 0.87
C GLN A 528 -18.99 -28.98 1.55
N TRP A 529 -19.01 -28.94 2.87
CA TRP A 529 -18.43 -27.88 3.68
C TRP A 529 -17.05 -28.25 4.21
N LYS A 530 -16.22 -27.22 4.35
CA LYS A 530 -14.99 -27.24 5.13
C LYS A 530 -15.16 -26.20 6.23
N ILE A 531 -14.90 -26.62 7.46
CA ILE A 531 -15.06 -25.81 8.66
C ILE A 531 -13.67 -25.34 9.08
N PHE A 532 -13.58 -24.09 9.46
CA PHE A 532 -12.37 -23.45 9.94
C PHE A 532 -12.66 -22.88 11.33
N TYR A 533 -11.66 -22.87 12.19
CA TYR A 533 -11.76 -22.31 13.53
C TYR A 533 -10.49 -21.58 13.92
N THR A 534 -10.64 -20.57 14.76
CA THR A 534 -9.55 -19.78 15.34
C THR A 534 -9.94 -19.29 16.74
N GLY A 535 -8.95 -18.82 17.50
CA GLY A 535 -9.16 -18.23 18.82
C GLY A 535 -8.07 -18.54 19.84
N ASP A 536 -7.97 -17.70 20.86
CA ASP A 536 -6.95 -17.79 21.91
C ASP A 536 -6.99 -19.08 22.72
N ILE A 537 -8.16 -19.74 22.75
CA ILE A 537 -8.30 -21.06 23.38
C ILE A 537 -7.37 -22.11 22.76
N PHE A 538 -6.94 -21.91 21.51
CA PHE A 538 -6.03 -22.80 20.79
C PHE A 538 -4.55 -22.38 20.86
N ASN A 539 -4.27 -21.12 21.23
CA ASN A 539 -2.91 -20.61 21.36
C ASN A 539 -2.16 -21.22 22.56
N LYS A 540 -2.89 -21.73 23.56
CA LYS A 540 -2.32 -22.51 24.66
C LYS A 540 -1.88 -23.87 24.14
N LYS A 541 -0.63 -23.92 23.65
CA LYS A 541 0.15 -25.09 23.23
C LYS A 541 -0.60 -26.42 23.37
N ILE A 542 -1.01 -26.94 22.21
CA ILE A 542 -1.27 -28.37 21.99
C ILE A 542 -0.03 -29.23 22.40
N ASP A 543 1.13 -28.61 22.60
CA ASP A 543 2.34 -29.22 23.17
C ASP A 543 2.45 -29.09 24.71
N LYS A 544 2.29 -30.23 25.38
CA LYS A 544 2.80 -30.63 26.73
C LYS A 544 1.78 -31.04 27.81
N LEU A 545 0.46 -31.07 27.55
CA LEU A 545 -0.54 -31.54 28.53
C LEU A 545 -1.10 -32.95 28.28
N LYS A 546 -0.38 -33.81 27.56
CA LYS A 546 -0.46 -35.27 27.80
C LYS A 546 0.28 -35.70 29.07
N LYS A 547 0.97 -34.78 29.75
CA LYS A 547 1.55 -34.98 31.08
C LYS A 547 0.74 -34.15 32.09
N GLN A 548 -0.05 -34.86 32.89
CA GLN A 548 -0.64 -34.43 34.17
C GLN A 548 -1.77 -33.37 34.11
N GLY A 549 -3.01 -33.83 34.11
CA GLY A 549 -4.04 -33.45 35.10
C GLY A 549 -4.40 -31.98 35.42
N ILE A 550 -4.02 -30.98 34.61
CA ILE A 550 -4.45 -29.59 34.86
C ILE A 550 -5.85 -29.36 34.27
N PRO A 551 -6.85 -28.93 35.07
CA PRO A 551 -8.17 -28.57 34.58
C PRO A 551 -8.05 -27.24 33.82
N GLY A 552 -8.20 -27.29 32.50
CA GLY A 552 -8.05 -26.10 31.63
C GLY A 552 -7.64 -26.40 30.19
N GLY A 553 -7.33 -27.65 29.85
CA GLY A 553 -7.13 -28.07 28.46
C GLY A 553 -8.45 -28.10 27.70
N VAL A 554 -8.52 -27.44 26.56
CA VAL A 554 -9.69 -27.47 25.67
C VAL A 554 -9.88 -28.91 25.17
N ASN A 555 -11.08 -29.48 25.38
CA ASN A 555 -11.43 -30.77 24.79
C ASN A 555 -11.67 -30.58 23.28
N ILE A 556 -10.59 -30.67 22.51
CA ILE A 556 -10.59 -30.50 21.06
C ILE A 556 -11.62 -31.43 20.40
N HIS A 557 -11.72 -32.68 20.84
CA HIS A 557 -12.67 -33.62 20.24
C HIS A 557 -14.12 -33.18 20.47
N GLY A 558 -14.45 -32.73 21.69
CA GLY A 558 -15.75 -32.16 22.01
C GLY A 558 -16.06 -30.92 21.17
N LYS A 559 -15.11 -29.98 21.07
CA LYS A 559 -15.23 -28.79 20.22
C LYS A 559 -15.43 -29.14 18.74
N MET A 560 -14.71 -30.12 18.19
CA MET A 560 -14.91 -30.55 16.79
C MET A 560 -16.33 -31.05 16.52
N HIS A 561 -16.91 -31.82 17.45
CA HIS A 561 -18.31 -32.27 17.34
C HIS A 561 -19.29 -31.11 17.43
N GLN A 562 -19.07 -30.15 18.33
CA GLN A 562 -19.88 -28.94 18.44
C GLN A 562 -19.84 -28.12 17.14
N TYR A 563 -18.65 -27.93 16.56
CA TYR A 563 -18.49 -27.16 15.33
C TYR A 563 -19.16 -27.85 14.14
N SER A 564 -19.03 -29.17 14.05
CA SER A 564 -19.73 -29.95 13.02
C SER A 564 -21.24 -29.86 13.17
N ASP A 565 -21.77 -29.91 14.40
CA ASP A 565 -23.20 -29.79 14.67
C ASP A 565 -23.73 -28.41 14.24
N ILE A 566 -23.09 -27.33 14.70
CA ILE A 566 -23.49 -25.96 14.35
C ILE A 566 -23.44 -25.77 12.83
N THR A 567 -22.29 -26.05 12.22
CA THR A 567 -22.07 -25.67 10.81
C THR A 567 -22.85 -26.50 9.80
N GLU A 568 -23.21 -27.75 10.12
CA GLU A 568 -24.05 -28.57 9.25
C GLU A 568 -25.55 -28.21 9.41
N ASN A 569 -25.98 -27.78 10.59
CA ASN A 569 -27.38 -27.42 10.84
C ASN A 569 -27.77 -26.03 10.28
N ILE A 570 -26.82 -25.17 9.94
CA ILE A 570 -27.12 -23.84 9.39
C ILE A 570 -27.72 -23.99 7.97
N PRO A 571 -28.95 -23.50 7.73
CA PRO A 571 -29.63 -23.64 6.44
C PRO A 571 -28.90 -22.86 5.33
N PRO A 572 -29.06 -23.28 4.06
CA PRO A 572 -28.56 -22.50 2.93
C PRO A 572 -29.28 -21.14 2.85
N SER A 573 -28.51 -20.07 2.62
CA SER A 573 -29.01 -18.69 2.57
C SER A 573 -29.39 -18.22 1.15
N PHE A 574 -28.97 -18.95 0.12
CA PHE A 574 -29.12 -18.56 -1.29
C PHE A 574 -30.19 -19.42 -1.98
N LEU A 575 -30.88 -18.82 -2.95
CA LEU A 575 -31.88 -19.47 -3.80
C LEU A 575 -31.25 -20.45 -4.80
#